data_AF-A0A9D0DS67-F1
#
_entry.id   AF-A0A9D0DS67-F1
#
_cell.length_a   1.000
_cell.length_b   1.000
_cell.length_c   1.000
_cell.angle_alpha   90.00
_cell.angle_beta   90.00
_cell.angle_gamma   90.00
#
_symmetry.space_group_name_H-M   'P 1'
#
loop_
_entity.id
_entity.type
_entity.pdbx_description
1 polymer ?
#
loop_
_entity_poly.entity_id
_entity_poly.type
_entity_poly.pdbx_seq_one_letter_code
_entity_poly.pdbx_strand_id
1 'polypeptide(L)'
;MQQNFKVTCAIPRTGRTFENFLAKLKLLGVDKQEINKILNISKQSKSMSRTNFQEASKFLIESLQEMPCFGLFIDRKRSKRPYRIGFLGYEWLINEVLVRIEGEEPHNGSSLMRLDEIDCAVVGLDELLTMTQYYLRNPTLVTKWGMYNYNIDKPTGIRIAGSAQLTRYNKILDCEVQDIVGFFLIAKAKHTPKPKHTDDFLTHLSTYGNRVFVKGRYVEIVKTAYPNLKVISVEDVEDAVIEAEYGSVGLEIVQTGNTLRKKGLVLYGYPLFLSESLYIVNYNHYLKNDSLQKFINSLNPVGYFAEEHIQQFALWYLALEKNLGDSWINKPSITDLFCASQDPENGLRPYRLQTRYWQADDFYKQNEANDLIEQAKIKLQYCYSKYSLKQLS
;
A
#
# COMPACT_ATOMS: atom_id res chain seq x y z
N MET A 1 -24.35 21.94 -12.77
CA MET A 1 -23.78 21.22 -13.93
C MET A 1 -24.22 19.78 -13.82
N GLN A 2 -24.81 19.22 -14.87
CA GLN A 2 -25.21 17.81 -14.90
C GLN A 2 -23.93 16.97 -15.00
N GLN A 3 -23.70 16.04 -14.07
CA GLN A 3 -22.55 15.13 -14.15
C GLN A 3 -22.71 14.27 -15.40
N ASN A 4 -21.75 14.34 -16.31
CA ASN A 4 -21.80 13.60 -17.57
C ASN A 4 -21.12 12.22 -17.47
N PHE A 5 -20.31 11.99 -16.42
CA PHE A 5 -19.63 10.74 -16.13
C PHE A 5 -20.52 9.78 -15.31
N LYS A 6 -20.25 8.47 -15.42
CA LYS A 6 -21.04 7.41 -14.77
C LYS A 6 -20.36 6.79 -13.55
N VAL A 7 -19.06 7.05 -13.39
CA VAL A 7 -18.21 6.50 -12.33
C VAL A 7 -17.17 7.55 -11.92
N THR A 8 -16.95 7.70 -10.63
CA THR A 8 -15.85 8.51 -10.07
C THR A 8 -14.81 7.64 -9.37
N CYS A 9 -13.54 7.78 -9.75
CA CYS A 9 -12.42 7.04 -9.17
C CYS A 9 -11.35 7.99 -8.60
N ALA A 10 -11.04 7.88 -7.32
CA ALA A 10 -9.95 8.66 -6.71
C ALA A 10 -8.59 7.93 -6.78
N ILE A 11 -7.55 8.65 -7.15
CA ILE A 11 -6.17 8.17 -7.12
C ILE A 11 -5.25 9.22 -6.47
N PRO A 12 -4.03 8.88 -6.06
CA PRO A 12 -3.11 9.87 -5.52
C PRO A 12 -2.84 11.01 -6.52
N ARG A 13 -2.79 12.26 -6.06
CA ARG A 13 -2.48 13.43 -6.92
C ARG A 13 -1.15 13.35 -7.65
N THR A 14 -0.17 12.67 -7.04
CA THR A 14 1.19 12.53 -7.56
C THR A 14 1.87 11.29 -6.97
N GLY A 15 3.06 10.96 -7.48
CA GLY A 15 3.90 9.91 -6.91
C GLY A 15 3.75 8.60 -7.66
N ARG A 16 4.29 7.53 -7.08
CA ARG A 16 4.46 6.25 -7.80
C ARG A 16 3.13 5.57 -8.10
N THR A 17 2.22 5.51 -7.13
CA THR A 17 0.88 4.94 -7.32
C THR A 17 0.13 5.65 -8.44
N PHE A 18 0.18 6.99 -8.47
CA PHE A 18 -0.36 7.80 -9.56
C PHE A 18 0.27 7.43 -10.92
N GLU A 19 1.60 7.46 -11.00
CA GLU A 19 2.35 7.18 -12.23
C GLU A 19 2.02 5.79 -12.79
N ASN A 20 2.03 4.78 -11.91
CA ASN A 20 1.80 3.39 -12.28
C ASN A 20 0.34 3.11 -12.65
N PHE A 21 -0.61 3.72 -11.93
CA PHE A 21 -2.03 3.57 -12.26
C PHE A 21 -2.35 4.17 -13.63
N LEU A 22 -1.87 5.39 -13.93
CA LEU A 22 -2.05 5.98 -15.27
C LEU A 22 -1.38 5.13 -16.35
N ALA A 23 -0.20 4.56 -16.09
CA ALA A 23 0.44 3.64 -17.03
C ALA A 23 -0.43 2.41 -17.30
N LYS A 24 -1.15 1.89 -16.30
CA LYS A 24 -2.11 0.78 -16.44
C LYS A 24 -3.28 1.15 -17.34
N LEU A 25 -3.77 2.38 -17.30
CA LEU A 25 -4.88 2.84 -18.17
C LEU A 25 -4.56 2.75 -19.67
N LYS A 26 -3.28 2.84 -20.05
CA LYS A 26 -2.83 2.62 -21.45
C LYS A 26 -3.17 1.23 -21.98
N LEU A 27 -3.24 0.24 -21.10
CA LEU A 27 -3.62 -1.14 -21.43
C LEU A 27 -5.15 -1.28 -21.57
N LEU A 28 -5.91 -0.31 -21.07
CA LEU A 28 -7.38 -0.27 -21.12
C LEU A 28 -7.91 0.62 -22.26
N GLY A 29 -7.07 0.91 -23.25
CA GLY A 29 -7.45 1.66 -24.45
C GLY A 29 -7.42 3.18 -24.32
N VAL A 30 -7.00 3.73 -23.17
CA VAL A 30 -6.81 5.18 -23.01
C VAL A 30 -5.64 5.67 -23.88
N ASP A 31 -5.78 6.86 -24.45
CA ASP A 31 -4.78 7.45 -25.34
C ASP A 31 -3.40 7.52 -24.67
N LYS A 32 -2.42 6.86 -25.31
CA LYS A 32 -1.06 6.75 -24.78
C LYS A 32 -0.34 8.10 -24.76
N GLN A 33 -0.61 8.97 -25.72
CA GLN A 33 0.03 10.29 -25.83
C GLN A 33 -0.47 11.21 -24.72
N GLU A 34 -1.78 11.26 -24.47
CA GLU A 34 -2.39 12.00 -23.35
C GLU A 34 -1.78 11.55 -22.02
N ILE A 35 -1.77 10.24 -21.75
CA ILE A 35 -1.19 9.72 -20.52
C ILE A 35 0.31 10.08 -20.41
N ASN A 36 1.07 9.98 -21.51
CA ASN A 36 2.48 10.35 -21.50
C ASN A 36 2.71 11.84 -21.21
N LYS A 37 1.87 12.73 -21.74
CA LYS A 37 1.92 14.18 -21.44
C LYS A 37 1.67 14.43 -19.94
N ILE A 38 0.61 13.84 -19.39
CA ILE A 38 0.28 13.97 -17.96
C ILE A 38 1.44 13.45 -17.08
N LEU A 39 2.00 12.28 -17.42
CA LEU A 39 3.13 11.71 -16.68
C LEU A 39 4.39 12.57 -16.78
N ASN A 40 4.66 13.18 -17.93
CA ASN A 40 5.80 14.08 -18.11
C ASN A 40 5.66 15.36 -17.28
N ILE A 41 4.49 16.01 -17.31
CA ILE A 41 4.21 17.20 -16.48
C ILE A 41 4.36 16.85 -14.99
N SER A 42 3.82 15.71 -14.55
CA SER A 42 3.95 15.25 -13.16
C SER A 42 5.41 15.02 -12.73
N LYS A 43 6.24 14.46 -13.62
CA LYS A 43 7.69 14.29 -13.38
C LYS A 43 8.42 15.62 -13.30
N GLN A 44 8.13 16.56 -14.20
CA GLN A 44 8.69 17.92 -14.17
C GLN A 44 8.28 18.69 -12.90
N SER A 45 7.02 18.59 -12.49
CA SER A 45 6.54 19.17 -11.22
C SER A 45 7.35 18.69 -10.02
N LYS A 46 7.74 17.41 -10.00
CA LYS A 46 8.57 16.84 -8.93
C LYS A 46 9.97 17.46 -8.87
N SER A 47 10.64 17.62 -10.01
CA SER A 47 11.98 18.26 -10.08
C SER A 47 11.90 19.76 -9.82
N MET A 48 10.77 20.38 -10.12
CA MET A 48 10.49 21.79 -9.92
C MET A 48 9.76 22.10 -8.60
N SER A 49 9.81 21.24 -7.58
CA SER A 49 9.15 21.53 -6.30
C SER A 49 9.70 22.85 -5.72
N ARG A 50 8.92 23.93 -5.83
CA ARG A 50 9.38 25.32 -5.65
C ARG A 50 9.12 25.81 -4.23
N THR A 51 10.02 26.64 -3.73
CA THR A 51 9.77 27.54 -2.61
C THR A 51 8.88 28.72 -3.03
N ASN A 52 8.98 29.16 -4.28
CA ASN A 52 8.29 30.33 -4.83
C ASN A 52 6.94 29.98 -5.47
N PHE A 53 5.86 30.59 -4.96
CA PHE A 53 4.50 30.46 -5.48
C PHE A 53 4.35 30.96 -6.92
N GLN A 54 5.00 32.07 -7.28
CA GLN A 54 4.87 32.68 -8.61
C GLN A 54 5.44 31.75 -9.69
N GLU A 55 6.61 31.15 -9.43
CA GLU A 55 7.20 30.16 -10.33
C GLU A 55 6.32 28.91 -10.47
N ALA A 56 5.76 28.41 -9.37
CA ALA A 56 4.85 27.27 -9.41
C ALA A 56 3.55 27.58 -10.17
N SER A 57 3.03 28.80 -10.02
CA SER A 57 1.84 29.27 -10.73
C SER A 57 2.09 29.44 -12.22
N LYS A 58 3.26 29.98 -12.61
CA LYS A 58 3.66 30.07 -14.02
C LYS A 58 3.74 28.68 -14.66
N PHE A 59 4.38 27.74 -13.99
CA PHE A 59 4.46 26.36 -14.47
C PHE A 59 3.07 25.69 -14.56
N LEU A 60 2.12 26.03 -13.68
CA LEU A 60 0.73 25.57 -13.79
C LEU A 60 0.05 26.11 -15.04
N ILE A 61 0.17 27.41 -15.31
CA ILE A 61 -0.43 28.03 -16.49
C ILE A 61 0.10 27.37 -17.77
N GLU A 62 1.42 27.15 -17.85
CA GLU A 62 2.06 26.44 -18.97
C GLU A 62 1.54 24.99 -19.06
N SER A 63 1.47 24.27 -17.95
CA SER A 63 0.96 22.89 -17.90
C SER A 63 -0.50 22.77 -18.34
N LEU A 64 -1.35 23.75 -17.98
CA LEU A 64 -2.77 23.77 -18.34
C LEU A 64 -3.02 24.03 -19.83
N GLN A 65 -2.07 24.68 -20.52
CA GLN A 65 -2.10 24.81 -21.98
C GLN A 65 -1.85 23.47 -22.68
N GLU A 66 -1.04 22.60 -22.07
CA GLU A 66 -0.77 21.25 -22.61
C GLU A 66 -1.84 20.23 -22.20
N MET A 67 -2.24 20.21 -20.93
CA MET A 67 -3.22 19.29 -20.35
C MET A 67 -4.02 19.97 -19.22
N PRO A 68 -5.35 20.15 -19.37
CA PRO A 68 -6.18 20.89 -18.41
C PRO A 68 -6.64 20.04 -17.22
N CYS A 69 -5.72 19.27 -16.62
CA CYS A 69 -6.03 18.30 -15.56
C CYS A 69 -5.19 18.48 -14.29
N PHE A 70 -4.54 19.63 -14.13
CA PHE A 70 -3.62 19.92 -13.02
C PHE A 70 -4.13 21.04 -12.12
N GLY A 71 -3.69 21.01 -10.87
CA GLY A 71 -3.92 22.06 -9.88
C GLY A 71 -2.68 22.33 -9.03
N LEU A 72 -2.67 23.47 -8.35
CA LEU A 72 -1.62 23.84 -7.40
C LEU A 72 -2.06 23.49 -5.97
N PHE A 73 -1.18 22.83 -5.23
CA PHE A 73 -1.44 22.36 -3.87
C PHE A 73 -0.30 22.72 -2.93
N ILE A 74 -0.62 22.79 -1.64
CA ILE A 74 0.36 22.98 -0.56
C ILE A 74 0.77 21.60 -0.01
N ASP A 75 1.99 21.16 -0.32
CA ASP A 75 2.61 19.96 0.23
C ASP A 75 3.04 20.19 1.68
N ARG A 76 2.14 19.90 2.61
CA ARG A 76 2.37 20.05 4.05
C ARG A 76 3.48 19.14 4.59
N LYS A 77 3.89 18.11 3.86
CA LYS A 77 4.99 17.19 4.26
C LYS A 77 6.37 17.79 3.99
N ARG A 78 6.47 18.90 3.24
CA ARG A 78 7.74 19.50 2.81
C ARG A 78 7.70 21.00 3.03
N SER A 79 7.88 21.42 4.28
CA SER A 79 7.93 22.83 4.68
C SER A 79 8.90 23.68 3.84
N LYS A 80 10.01 23.09 3.38
CA LYS A 80 11.00 23.75 2.53
C LYS A 80 10.60 23.89 1.05
N ARG A 81 9.53 23.23 0.58
CA ARG A 81 9.09 23.23 -0.83
C ARG A 81 7.56 23.07 -0.91
N PRO A 82 6.80 24.05 -0.39
CA PRO A 82 5.39 23.83 -0.09
C PRO A 82 4.52 23.82 -1.36
N TYR A 83 4.92 24.46 -2.46
CA TYR A 83 4.07 24.55 -3.65
C TYR A 83 4.35 23.44 -4.64
N ARG A 84 3.30 22.67 -4.97
CA ARG A 84 3.41 21.54 -5.90
C ARG A 84 2.22 21.46 -6.84
N ILE A 85 2.50 21.17 -8.10
CA ILE A 85 1.46 20.85 -9.08
C ILE A 85 1.13 19.37 -8.98
N GLY A 86 -0.14 19.06 -8.82
CA GLY A 86 -0.68 17.71 -8.78
C GLY A 86 -1.78 17.52 -9.80
N PHE A 87 -2.04 16.26 -10.13
CA PHE A 87 -3.22 15.91 -10.91
C PHE A 87 -4.48 16.29 -10.11
N LEU A 88 -5.41 16.98 -10.75
CA LEU A 88 -6.69 17.38 -10.19
C LEU A 88 -7.78 16.39 -10.63
N GLY A 89 -7.86 16.11 -11.92
CA GLY A 89 -8.76 15.10 -12.44
C GLY A 89 -8.97 15.20 -13.94
N TYR A 90 -9.37 14.10 -14.56
CA TYR A 90 -9.65 14.01 -15.98
C TYR A 90 -10.69 12.94 -16.26
N GLU A 91 -11.35 13.04 -17.41
CA GLU A 91 -12.38 12.10 -17.83
C GLU A 91 -11.84 11.22 -18.95
N TRP A 92 -12.04 9.92 -18.82
CA TRP A 92 -11.68 8.95 -19.85
C TRP A 92 -12.83 8.01 -20.14
N LEU A 93 -12.99 7.67 -21.41
CA LEU A 93 -13.85 6.57 -21.84
C LEU A 93 -13.04 5.27 -21.72
N ILE A 94 -13.43 4.40 -20.78
CA ILE A 94 -12.78 3.12 -20.52
C ILE A 94 -13.83 2.02 -20.69
N ASN A 95 -13.68 1.16 -21.70
CA ASN A 95 -14.65 0.11 -22.05
C ASN A 95 -16.11 0.62 -22.04
N GLU A 96 -16.37 1.70 -22.79
CA GLU A 96 -17.69 2.35 -22.92
C GLU A 96 -18.24 3.04 -21.67
N VAL A 97 -17.47 3.06 -20.58
CA VAL A 97 -17.82 3.78 -19.35
C VAL A 97 -17.05 5.11 -19.33
N LEU A 98 -17.78 6.23 -19.29
CA LEU A 98 -17.16 7.52 -19.04
C LEU A 98 -16.84 7.64 -17.54
N VAL A 99 -15.56 7.58 -17.20
CA VAL A 99 -15.04 7.57 -15.84
C VAL A 99 -14.35 8.90 -15.57
N ARG A 100 -14.74 9.57 -14.48
CA ARG A 100 -14.01 10.70 -13.90
C ARG A 100 -12.96 10.16 -12.95
N ILE A 101 -11.69 10.41 -13.23
CA ILE A 101 -10.59 10.06 -12.33
C ILE A 101 -10.11 11.33 -11.67
N GLU A 102 -10.09 11.34 -10.34
CA GLU A 102 -9.77 12.51 -9.53
C GLU A 102 -8.48 12.30 -8.75
N GLY A 103 -7.68 13.35 -8.66
CA GLY A 103 -6.46 13.35 -7.89
C GLY A 103 -6.75 13.78 -6.46
N GLU A 104 -6.50 12.88 -5.51
CA GLU A 104 -6.75 13.09 -4.10
C GLU A 104 -5.57 12.73 -3.19
N GLU A 105 -5.65 13.17 -1.94
CA GLU A 105 -4.69 12.70 -0.94
C GLU A 105 -5.04 11.26 -0.54
N PRO A 106 -4.07 10.32 -0.49
CA PRO A 106 -4.37 8.90 -0.31
C PRO A 106 -5.23 8.54 0.92
N HIS A 107 -5.12 9.32 2.00
CA HIS A 107 -5.90 9.13 3.22
C HIS A 107 -7.34 9.66 3.13
N ASN A 108 -7.65 10.49 2.13
CA ASN A 108 -9.01 11.00 1.93
C ASN A 108 -9.90 10.01 1.18
N GLY A 109 -9.33 9.05 0.44
CA GLY A 109 -10.12 8.13 -0.41
C GLY A 109 -11.24 7.40 0.34
N SER A 110 -10.98 6.89 1.54
CA SER A 110 -12.01 6.25 2.36
C SER A 110 -13.03 7.23 2.94
N SER A 111 -12.63 8.48 3.20
CA SER A 111 -13.53 9.53 3.68
C SER A 111 -14.48 10.00 2.58
N LEU A 112 -13.97 10.23 1.38
CA LEU A 112 -14.75 10.62 0.20
C LEU A 112 -15.74 9.53 -0.19
N MET A 113 -15.34 8.26 -0.08
CA MET A 113 -16.22 7.13 -0.33
C MET A 113 -17.36 7.04 0.69
N ARG A 114 -17.10 7.39 1.96
CA ARG A 114 -18.12 7.48 3.01
C ARG A 114 -19.10 8.64 2.78
N LEU A 115 -18.62 9.73 2.19
CA LEU A 115 -19.43 10.89 1.81
C LEU A 115 -20.19 10.66 0.49
N ASP A 116 -20.11 9.45 -0.08
CA ASP A 116 -20.66 9.10 -1.40
C ASP A 116 -20.19 10.03 -2.53
N GLU A 117 -19.01 10.65 -2.37
CA GLU A 117 -18.40 11.55 -3.37
C GLU A 117 -17.62 10.78 -4.45
N ILE A 118 -17.18 9.55 -4.14
CA ILE A 118 -16.46 8.68 -5.07
C ILE A 118 -17.00 7.24 -5.04
N ASP A 119 -16.94 6.57 -6.17
CA ASP A 119 -17.38 5.18 -6.31
C ASP A 119 -16.28 4.17 -6.00
N CYS A 120 -15.03 4.51 -6.34
CA CYS A 120 -13.86 3.68 -6.04
C CYS A 120 -12.60 4.51 -5.83
N ALA A 121 -11.56 3.91 -5.27
CA ALA A 121 -10.26 4.54 -5.14
C ALA A 121 -9.09 3.56 -5.20
N VAL A 122 -7.89 4.08 -5.45
CA VAL A 122 -6.62 3.37 -5.32
C VAL A 122 -5.90 3.83 -4.06
N VAL A 123 -5.78 2.95 -3.06
CA VAL A 123 -5.18 3.27 -1.75
C VAL A 123 -4.30 2.14 -1.24
N GLY A 124 -3.31 2.44 -0.39
CA GLY A 124 -2.58 1.43 0.37
C GLY A 124 -3.44 0.83 1.47
N LEU A 125 -3.14 -0.41 1.89
CA LEU A 125 -3.77 -0.98 3.10
C LEU A 125 -3.45 -0.13 4.33
N ASP A 126 -2.22 0.37 4.43
CA ASP A 126 -1.79 1.23 5.54
C ASP A 126 -2.62 2.50 5.62
N GLU A 127 -2.87 3.18 4.49
CA GLU A 127 -3.75 4.34 4.46
C GLU A 127 -5.20 3.99 4.74
N LEU A 128 -5.68 2.85 4.23
CA LEU A 128 -7.04 2.37 4.52
C LEU A 128 -7.21 2.14 6.02
N LEU A 129 -6.30 1.38 6.64
CA LEU A 129 -6.32 1.07 8.07
C LEU A 129 -6.28 2.33 8.92
N THR A 130 -5.47 3.35 8.58
CA THR A 130 -5.44 4.61 9.36
C THR A 130 -6.81 5.28 9.47
N MET A 131 -7.69 5.07 8.47
CA MET A 131 -8.98 5.75 8.38
C MET A 131 -10.17 4.89 8.77
N THR A 132 -10.02 3.56 8.77
CA THR A 132 -11.16 2.64 8.90
C THR A 132 -11.07 1.69 10.10
N GLN A 133 -10.09 1.84 11.01
CA GLN A 133 -9.97 0.97 12.20
C GLN A 133 -11.29 0.79 12.96
N TYR A 134 -12.06 1.88 13.10
CA TYR A 134 -13.31 1.86 13.87
C TYR A 134 -14.39 0.96 13.26
N TYR A 135 -14.30 0.61 11.97
CA TYR A 135 -15.23 -0.30 11.29
C TYR A 135 -14.88 -1.77 11.51
N LEU A 136 -13.64 -2.05 11.92
CA LEU A 136 -13.13 -3.40 12.08
C LEU A 136 -13.51 -3.96 13.46
N ARG A 137 -13.80 -5.27 13.53
CA ARG A 137 -14.01 -6.00 14.79
C ARG A 137 -12.78 -5.90 15.68
N ASN A 138 -11.64 -6.26 15.10
CA ASN A 138 -10.33 -6.08 15.72
C ASN A 138 -9.31 -5.68 14.64
N PRO A 139 -8.88 -4.41 14.60
CA PRO A 139 -7.92 -3.95 13.60
C PRO A 139 -6.54 -4.62 13.73
N THR A 140 -6.17 -5.18 14.89
CA THR A 140 -4.87 -5.82 15.10
C THR A 140 -4.75 -7.16 14.37
N LEU A 141 -5.87 -7.76 13.95
CA LEU A 141 -5.89 -9.00 13.17
C LEU A 141 -5.62 -8.75 11.67
N VAL A 142 -5.83 -7.52 11.19
CA VAL A 142 -5.73 -7.18 9.76
C VAL A 142 -4.29 -6.83 9.40
N THR A 143 -3.44 -7.87 9.32
CA THR A 143 -2.03 -7.71 8.95
C THR A 143 -1.79 -7.79 7.43
N LYS A 144 -2.80 -8.24 6.68
CA LYS A 144 -2.77 -8.42 5.23
C LYS A 144 -4.10 -7.96 4.64
N TRP A 145 -4.08 -7.44 3.42
CA TRP A 145 -5.28 -6.85 2.83
C TRP A 145 -6.40 -7.86 2.62
N GLY A 146 -6.06 -9.14 2.39
CA GLY A 146 -7.04 -10.22 2.22
C GLY A 146 -7.88 -10.52 3.45
N MET A 147 -7.52 -9.97 4.63
CA MET A 147 -8.28 -10.09 5.88
C MET A 147 -9.26 -8.93 6.10
N TYR A 148 -9.09 -7.82 5.40
CA TYR A 148 -9.79 -6.57 5.73
C TYR A 148 -11.31 -6.72 5.63
N ASN A 149 -11.82 -7.20 4.49
CA ASN A 149 -13.26 -7.31 4.25
C ASN A 149 -13.95 -8.24 5.27
N TYR A 150 -13.27 -9.31 5.69
CA TYR A 150 -13.75 -10.26 6.69
C TYR A 150 -13.91 -9.60 8.07
N ASN A 151 -12.98 -8.72 8.42
CA ASN A 151 -12.94 -8.09 9.72
C ASN A 151 -13.84 -6.86 9.84
N ILE A 152 -14.57 -6.46 8.79
CA ILE A 152 -15.56 -5.38 8.87
C ILE A 152 -16.77 -5.86 9.68
N ASP A 153 -17.04 -5.20 10.79
CA ASP A 153 -18.13 -5.56 11.72
C ASP A 153 -19.22 -4.48 11.80
N LYS A 154 -18.85 -3.23 11.52
CA LYS A 154 -19.79 -2.09 11.55
C LYS A 154 -20.29 -1.72 10.15
N PRO A 155 -21.47 -1.07 10.06
CA PRO A 155 -22.04 -0.67 8.77
C PRO A 155 -21.11 0.25 7.97
N THR A 156 -20.65 -0.23 6.81
CA THR A 156 -19.89 0.54 5.82
C THR A 156 -19.98 -0.13 4.45
N GLY A 157 -20.02 0.68 3.39
CA GLY A 157 -19.94 0.21 2.01
C GLY A 157 -18.50 -0.06 1.54
N ILE A 158 -17.47 0.37 2.29
CA ILE A 158 -16.08 0.27 1.84
C ILE A 158 -15.66 -1.20 1.76
N ARG A 159 -15.27 -1.67 0.57
CA ARG A 159 -14.73 -3.02 0.36
C ARG A 159 -13.48 -2.97 -0.51
N ILE A 160 -12.50 -3.82 -0.20
CA ILE A 160 -11.37 -4.10 -1.09
C ILE A 160 -11.84 -5.03 -2.21
N ALA A 161 -11.65 -4.62 -3.45
CA ALA A 161 -11.94 -5.42 -4.63
C ALA A 161 -10.79 -6.38 -4.99
N GLY A 162 -9.56 -6.00 -4.64
CA GLY A 162 -8.35 -6.77 -4.86
C GLY A 162 -7.14 -5.85 -5.02
N SER A 163 -5.99 -6.47 -5.26
CA SER A 163 -4.75 -5.76 -5.55
C SER A 163 -4.83 -5.00 -6.88
N ALA A 164 -4.31 -3.77 -6.89
CA ALA A 164 -4.11 -3.03 -8.13
C ALA A 164 -2.89 -3.54 -8.92
N GLN A 165 -2.01 -4.32 -8.26
CA GLN A 165 -0.79 -4.90 -8.82
C GLN A 165 0.07 -3.88 -9.58
N LEU A 166 0.26 -2.71 -8.98
CA LEU A 166 1.08 -1.65 -9.57
C LEU A 166 2.56 -2.01 -9.41
N THR A 167 3.24 -2.32 -10.52
CA THR A 167 4.65 -2.70 -10.54
C THR A 167 5.57 -1.54 -10.82
N ARG A 168 6.84 -1.71 -10.47
CA ARG A 168 7.92 -0.85 -10.88
C ARG A 168 9.18 -1.66 -11.11
N TYR A 169 9.97 -1.23 -12.09
CA TYR A 169 11.30 -1.74 -12.28
C TYR A 169 12.15 -1.66 -11.00
N ASN A 170 12.65 -2.83 -10.60
CA ASN A 170 13.51 -3.05 -9.45
C ASN A 170 14.93 -3.34 -9.91
N LYS A 171 15.87 -2.47 -9.56
CA LYS A 171 17.27 -2.57 -9.97
C LYS A 171 18.02 -3.79 -9.41
N ILE A 172 17.56 -4.35 -8.29
CA ILE A 172 18.24 -5.45 -7.61
C ILE A 172 17.99 -6.76 -8.35
N LEU A 173 16.78 -6.92 -8.89
CA LEU A 173 16.37 -8.12 -9.62
C LEU A 173 16.29 -7.92 -11.14
N ASP A 174 16.52 -6.70 -11.62
CA ASP A 174 16.43 -6.32 -13.04
C ASP A 174 15.09 -6.70 -13.69
N CYS A 175 13.98 -6.46 -12.97
CA CYS A 175 12.64 -6.76 -13.46
C CYS A 175 11.56 -5.90 -12.78
N GLU A 176 10.35 -5.93 -13.32
CA GLU A 176 9.18 -5.30 -12.73
C GLU A 176 8.74 -6.04 -11.46
N VAL A 177 8.67 -5.31 -10.34
CA VAL A 177 8.25 -5.83 -9.04
C VAL A 177 7.15 -4.94 -8.46
N GLN A 178 6.13 -5.55 -7.89
CA GLN A 178 5.02 -4.85 -7.25
C GLN A 178 5.50 -3.94 -6.10
N ASP A 179 4.86 -2.77 -5.94
CA ASP A 179 5.13 -1.82 -4.85
C ASP A 179 4.50 -2.30 -3.53
N ILE A 180 4.96 -3.46 -3.04
CA ILE A 180 4.62 -4.01 -1.71
C ILE A 180 5.54 -3.36 -0.67
N VAL A 181 4.99 -3.04 0.48
CA VAL A 181 5.70 -2.49 1.64
C VAL A 181 5.29 -3.22 2.90
N GLY A 182 6.18 -3.27 3.90
CA GLY A 182 5.83 -3.75 5.24
C GLY A 182 6.08 -2.68 6.29
N PHE A 183 5.26 -2.66 7.34
CA PHE A 183 5.48 -1.78 8.49
C PHE A 183 6.35 -2.48 9.52
N PHE A 184 7.66 -2.28 9.43
CA PHE A 184 8.66 -3.04 10.16
C PHE A 184 9.24 -2.30 11.34
N LEU A 185 9.74 -3.08 12.29
CA LEU A 185 10.58 -2.61 13.37
C LEU A 185 12.01 -2.41 12.86
N ILE A 186 12.56 -1.21 13.10
CA ILE A 186 13.92 -0.83 12.73
C ILE A 186 14.71 -0.39 13.97
N ALA A 187 16.01 -0.65 13.97
CA ALA A 187 16.88 -0.18 15.04
C ALA A 187 18.32 0.04 14.56
N LYS A 188 19.16 0.63 15.41
CA LYS A 188 20.61 0.66 15.23
C LYS A 188 21.18 -0.76 15.21
N ALA A 189 22.11 -1.02 14.31
CA ALA A 189 22.92 -2.23 14.38
C ALA A 189 23.67 -2.28 15.72
N LYS A 190 23.59 -3.40 16.45
CA LYS A 190 24.46 -3.67 17.61
C LYS A 190 25.76 -4.30 17.12
N HIS A 191 26.90 -3.92 17.70
CA HIS A 191 28.20 -4.52 17.40
C HIS A 191 28.46 -5.88 18.09
N THR A 192 27.52 -6.44 18.88
CA THR A 192 27.67 -7.75 19.59
C THR A 192 26.29 -8.30 20.06
N PRO A 193 26.16 -9.62 20.38
CA PRO A 193 25.20 -10.52 19.72
C PRO A 193 23.76 -10.47 20.25
N LYS A 194 22.87 -10.88 19.33
CA LYS A 194 21.42 -11.16 19.38
C LYS A 194 20.78 -11.16 20.78
N PRO A 195 19.65 -10.43 20.98
CA PRO A 195 18.86 -10.63 22.18
C PRO A 195 18.49 -12.11 22.30
N LYS A 196 18.83 -12.72 23.45
CA LYS A 196 18.59 -14.14 23.76
C LYS A 196 17.11 -14.47 23.98
N HIS A 197 16.20 -13.49 23.90
CA HIS A 197 14.80 -13.72 24.24
C HIS A 197 13.80 -13.09 23.27
N THR A 198 12.91 -14.01 22.88
CA THR A 198 11.50 -13.93 22.48
C THR A 198 11.17 -13.33 21.13
N ASP A 199 10.36 -14.10 20.41
CA ASP A 199 9.75 -13.86 19.10
C ASP A 199 8.91 -12.57 19.00
N ASP A 200 8.86 -11.75 20.05
CA ASP A 200 8.23 -10.44 20.03
C ASP A 200 9.03 -9.37 20.80
N PHE A 201 9.98 -8.75 20.09
CA PHE A 201 10.77 -7.62 20.60
C PHE A 201 9.89 -6.42 21.02
N LEU A 202 8.67 -6.27 20.47
CA LEU A 202 7.73 -5.21 20.86
C LEU A 202 7.09 -5.49 22.23
N THR A 203 6.82 -6.76 22.56
CA THR A 203 6.38 -7.15 23.90
C THR A 203 7.45 -6.84 24.96
N HIS A 204 8.73 -7.08 24.64
CA HIS A 204 9.83 -6.63 25.49
C HIS A 204 9.82 -5.11 25.66
N LEU A 205 9.76 -4.34 24.57
CA LEU A 205 9.74 -2.87 24.62
C LEU A 205 8.57 -2.33 25.45
N SER A 206 7.40 -3.00 25.39
CA SER A 206 6.21 -2.66 26.19
C SER A 206 6.43 -2.81 27.69
N THR A 207 7.35 -3.69 28.11
CA THR A 207 7.64 -3.97 29.52
C THR A 207 8.73 -3.05 30.07
N TYR A 208 9.77 -2.76 29.27
CA TYR A 208 10.97 -2.06 29.75
C TYR A 208 11.03 -0.57 29.37
N GLY A 209 10.04 -0.04 28.65
CA GLY A 209 9.79 1.41 28.55
C GLY A 209 10.67 2.21 27.58
N ASN A 210 11.36 1.54 26.65
CA ASN A 210 12.16 2.21 25.62
C ASN A 210 11.30 2.98 24.61
N ARG A 211 11.88 4.01 24.00
CA ARG A 211 11.19 4.89 23.04
C ARG A 211 10.95 4.17 21.71
N VAL A 212 9.71 4.24 21.22
CA VAL A 212 9.32 3.74 19.89
C VAL A 212 8.92 4.92 19.02
N PHE A 213 9.76 5.26 18.04
CA PHE A 213 9.48 6.34 17.10
C PHE A 213 8.55 5.86 15.99
N VAL A 214 7.52 6.65 15.70
CA VAL A 214 6.52 6.31 14.69
C VAL A 214 6.11 7.58 13.96
N LYS A 215 5.87 7.49 12.66
CA LYS A 215 5.31 8.62 11.91
C LYS A 215 3.91 8.94 12.40
N GLY A 216 3.58 10.21 12.61
CA GLY A 216 2.32 10.66 13.24
C GLY A 216 1.04 9.97 12.73
N ARG A 217 0.93 9.75 11.42
CA ARG A 217 -0.25 9.08 10.81
C ARG A 217 -0.47 7.63 11.26
N TYR A 218 0.56 6.94 11.74
CA TYR A 218 0.49 5.53 12.16
C TYR A 218 0.45 5.35 13.68
N VAL A 219 0.53 6.43 14.45
CA VAL A 219 0.58 6.38 15.93
C VAL A 219 -0.61 5.60 16.49
N GLU A 220 -1.82 5.87 15.99
CA GLU A 220 -3.02 5.21 16.49
C GLU A 220 -3.08 3.72 16.10
N ILE A 221 -2.57 3.33 14.93
CA ILE A 221 -2.43 1.89 14.58
C ILE A 221 -1.53 1.20 15.61
N VAL A 222 -0.38 1.81 15.93
CA VAL A 222 0.59 1.22 16.88
C VAL A 222 0.03 1.15 18.29
N LYS A 223 -0.64 2.20 18.77
CA LYS A 223 -1.24 2.20 20.11
C LYS A 223 -2.39 1.20 20.22
N THR A 224 -3.18 1.00 19.17
CA THR A 224 -4.22 -0.03 19.18
C THR A 224 -3.62 -1.43 19.28
N ALA A 225 -2.55 -1.71 18.53
CA ALA A 225 -1.88 -3.01 18.55
C ALA A 225 -1.06 -3.24 19.84
N TYR A 226 -0.42 -2.19 20.35
CA TYR A 226 0.45 -2.25 21.51
C TYR A 226 0.23 -1.04 22.45
N PRO A 227 -0.83 -1.07 23.28
CA PRO A 227 -1.23 0.07 24.11
C PRO A 227 -0.17 0.55 25.11
N ASN A 228 0.73 -0.36 25.51
CA ASN A 228 1.75 -0.12 26.53
C ASN A 228 3.08 0.41 25.95
N LEU A 229 3.22 0.54 24.63
CA LEU A 229 4.44 1.10 24.04
C LEU A 229 4.55 2.60 24.30
N LYS A 230 5.76 3.05 24.61
CA LYS A 230 6.11 4.48 24.69
C LYS A 230 6.31 5.06 23.28
N VAL A 231 5.20 5.29 22.59
CA VAL A 231 5.18 5.80 21.22
C VAL A 231 5.48 7.30 21.17
N ILE A 232 6.43 7.70 20.33
CA ILE A 232 6.79 9.10 20.07
C ILE A 232 6.56 9.39 18.58
N SER A 233 5.68 10.37 18.31
CA SER A 233 5.42 10.82 16.95
C SER A 233 6.59 11.65 16.41
N VAL A 234 7.11 11.29 15.24
CA VAL A 234 8.19 12.02 14.55
C VAL A 234 7.90 12.18 13.05
N GLU A 235 8.62 13.09 12.38
CA GLU A 235 8.49 13.27 10.93
C GLU A 235 9.30 12.24 10.12
N ASP A 236 10.56 12.00 10.52
CA ASP A 236 11.51 11.03 9.96
C ASP A 236 11.87 10.01 11.05
N VAL A 237 11.38 8.77 10.90
CA VAL A 237 11.56 7.72 11.92
C VAL A 237 13.01 7.25 11.91
N GLU A 238 13.61 7.09 10.73
CA GLU A 238 14.97 6.59 10.62
C GLU A 238 16.00 7.54 11.24
N ASP A 239 15.88 8.86 11.06
CA ASP A 239 16.75 9.84 11.72
C ASP A 239 16.54 9.87 13.24
N ALA A 240 15.29 9.84 13.70
CA ALA A 240 14.99 9.81 15.13
C ALA A 240 15.60 8.58 15.84
N VAL A 241 15.59 7.42 15.18
CA VAL A 241 16.25 6.20 15.69
C VAL A 241 17.76 6.38 15.77
N ILE A 242 18.39 7.05 14.80
CA ILE A 242 19.85 7.28 14.78
C ILE A 242 20.28 8.26 15.86
N GLU A 243 19.49 9.27 16.14
CA GLU A 243 19.83 10.31 17.12
C GLU A 243 19.58 9.85 18.57
N ALA A 244 18.69 8.87 18.79
CA ALA A 244 18.34 8.38 20.12
C ALA A 244 19.37 7.40 20.73
N GLU A 245 19.28 7.14 22.05
CA GLU A 245 20.11 6.12 22.71
C GLU A 245 19.87 4.70 22.15
N TYR A 246 20.89 3.85 22.29
CA TYR A 246 20.77 2.42 21.98
C TYR A 246 19.63 1.78 22.77
N GLY A 247 18.85 0.95 22.08
CA GLY A 247 17.64 0.35 22.63
C GLY A 247 16.35 1.09 22.23
N SER A 248 16.46 2.32 21.75
CA SER A 248 15.37 2.99 21.02
C SER A 248 15.18 2.36 19.65
N VAL A 249 13.93 2.33 19.18
CA VAL A 249 13.52 1.68 17.94
C VAL A 249 12.54 2.56 17.16
N GLY A 250 12.32 2.22 15.90
CA GLY A 250 11.31 2.84 15.06
C GLY A 250 10.37 1.80 14.45
N LEU A 251 9.11 2.18 14.19
CA LEU A 251 8.23 1.45 13.29
C LEU A 251 8.07 2.27 12.01
N GLU A 252 8.47 1.71 10.88
CA GLU A 252 8.53 2.41 9.59
C GLU A 252 8.09 1.53 8.43
N ILE A 253 7.50 2.16 7.41
CA ILE A 253 7.15 1.51 6.16
C ILE A 253 8.42 1.28 5.34
N VAL A 254 8.81 0.02 5.20
CA VAL A 254 9.98 -0.40 4.44
C VAL A 254 9.53 -1.11 3.17
N GLN A 255 10.02 -0.62 2.05
CA GLN A 255 9.82 -1.23 0.74
C GLN A 255 11.05 -2.01 0.29
N THR A 256 12.14 -1.29 -0.03
CA THR A 256 13.36 -1.89 -0.56
C THR A 256 14.46 -2.03 0.49
N GLY A 257 14.37 -1.31 1.61
CA GLY A 257 15.43 -1.26 2.63
C GLY A 257 16.61 -0.34 2.28
N ASN A 258 16.56 0.42 1.18
CA ASN A 258 17.68 1.29 0.75
C ASN A 258 18.03 2.37 1.78
N THR A 259 17.04 3.00 2.40
CA THR A 259 17.26 4.02 3.43
C THR A 259 17.94 3.41 4.64
N LEU A 260 17.47 2.24 5.10
CA LEU A 260 18.02 1.51 6.23
C LEU A 260 19.48 1.15 5.98
N ARG A 261 19.79 0.55 4.83
CA ARG A 261 21.18 0.22 4.45
C ARG A 261 22.07 1.46 4.42
N LYS A 262 21.61 2.56 3.81
CA LYS A 262 22.37 3.82 3.74
C LYS A 262 22.64 4.40 5.13
N LYS A 263 21.68 4.26 6.04
CA LYS A 263 21.72 4.79 7.41
C LYS A 263 22.32 3.80 8.43
N GLY A 264 22.75 2.59 8.01
CA GLY A 264 23.30 1.57 8.90
C GLY A 264 22.29 0.99 9.90
N LEU A 265 21.00 1.03 9.57
CA LEU A 265 19.92 0.49 10.39
C LEU A 265 19.62 -0.96 9.99
N VAL A 266 19.17 -1.75 10.98
CA VAL A 266 18.70 -3.12 10.78
C VAL A 266 17.18 -3.18 10.82
N LEU A 267 16.64 -4.19 10.15
CA LEU A 267 15.22 -4.51 10.09
C LEU A 267 14.97 -5.80 10.87
N TYR A 268 13.94 -5.83 11.72
CA TYR A 268 13.64 -6.99 12.56
C TYR A 268 12.36 -7.72 12.13
N GLY A 269 12.48 -9.05 12.00
CA GLY A 269 11.36 -9.98 12.05
C GLY A 269 10.28 -9.74 11.00
N TYR A 270 9.04 -10.00 11.43
CA TYR A 270 7.81 -9.74 10.69
C TYR A 270 7.44 -8.25 10.73
N PRO A 271 6.77 -7.74 9.68
CA PRO A 271 6.11 -6.45 9.76
C PRO A 271 4.81 -6.58 10.58
N LEU A 272 4.37 -5.49 11.19
CA LEU A 272 3.05 -5.39 11.82
C LEU A 272 1.92 -5.65 10.81
N PHE A 273 2.09 -5.13 9.60
CA PHE A 273 1.22 -5.42 8.46
C PHE A 273 1.98 -5.23 7.15
N LEU A 274 1.48 -5.86 6.10
CA LEU A 274 1.88 -5.63 4.71
C LEU A 274 0.88 -4.74 4.01
N SER A 275 1.38 -3.80 3.22
CA SER A 275 0.56 -2.89 2.41
C SER A 275 1.00 -2.91 0.96
N GLU A 276 0.03 -2.71 0.08
CA GLU A 276 0.20 -2.54 -1.35
C GLU A 276 -0.95 -1.69 -1.88
N SER A 277 -0.85 -1.23 -3.13
CA SER A 277 -1.95 -0.48 -3.75
C SER A 277 -3.14 -1.40 -4.05
N LEU A 278 -4.30 -1.04 -3.55
CA LEU A 278 -5.55 -1.79 -3.64
C LEU A 278 -6.62 -0.98 -4.36
N TYR A 279 -7.52 -1.67 -5.05
CA TYR A 279 -8.79 -1.07 -5.44
C TYR A 279 -9.78 -1.20 -4.28
N ILE A 280 -10.24 -0.07 -3.76
CA ILE A 280 -11.37 -0.02 -2.84
C ILE A 280 -12.61 0.49 -3.57
N VAL A 281 -13.79 0.01 -3.20
CA VAL A 281 -15.04 0.31 -3.88
C VAL A 281 -16.16 0.58 -2.87
N ASN A 282 -17.02 1.54 -3.17
CA ASN A 282 -18.30 1.71 -2.50
C ASN A 282 -19.21 0.56 -2.92
N TYR A 283 -19.26 -0.47 -2.10
CA TYR A 283 -19.96 -1.71 -2.43
C TYR A 283 -21.47 -1.51 -2.58
N ASN A 284 -22.05 -0.55 -1.86
CA ASN A 284 -23.48 -0.24 -1.98
C ASN A 284 -23.80 0.31 -3.37
N HIS A 285 -22.93 1.15 -3.93
CA HIS A 285 -23.05 1.62 -5.32
C HIS A 285 -22.73 0.51 -6.31
N TYR A 286 -21.68 -0.29 -6.07
CA TYR A 286 -21.29 -1.40 -6.93
C TYR A 286 -22.44 -2.36 -7.20
N LEU A 287 -23.24 -2.69 -6.17
CA LEU A 287 -24.39 -3.58 -6.32
C LEU A 287 -25.50 -3.05 -7.24
N LYS A 288 -25.56 -1.74 -7.51
CA LYS A 288 -26.64 -1.07 -8.24
C LYS A 288 -26.19 -0.35 -9.51
N ASN A 289 -24.87 -0.21 -9.72
CA ASN A 289 -24.30 0.54 -10.82
C ASN A 289 -23.52 -0.38 -11.77
N ASP A 290 -24.15 -0.77 -12.88
CA ASP A 290 -23.54 -1.61 -13.92
C ASP A 290 -22.28 -0.98 -14.54
N SER A 291 -22.23 0.35 -14.61
CA SER A 291 -21.06 1.07 -15.15
C SER A 291 -19.87 0.94 -14.20
N LEU A 292 -20.10 1.04 -12.90
CA LEU A 292 -19.08 0.78 -11.88
C LEU A 292 -18.63 -0.68 -11.92
N GLN A 293 -19.55 -1.64 -12.05
CA GLN A 293 -19.20 -3.06 -12.18
C GLN A 293 -18.30 -3.31 -13.41
N LYS A 294 -18.70 -2.79 -14.58
CA LYS A 294 -17.92 -2.87 -15.82
C LYS A 294 -16.53 -2.24 -15.65
N PHE A 295 -16.46 -1.06 -15.05
CA PHE A 295 -15.19 -0.40 -14.81
C PHE A 295 -14.27 -1.20 -13.88
N ILE A 296 -14.77 -1.66 -12.72
CA ILE A 296 -13.95 -2.48 -11.81
C ILE A 296 -13.51 -3.78 -12.48
N ASN A 297 -14.38 -4.43 -13.25
CA ASN A 297 -14.00 -5.63 -14.01
C ASN A 297 -12.88 -5.34 -15.03
N SER A 298 -12.92 -4.18 -15.70
CA SER A 298 -11.85 -3.77 -16.63
C SER A 298 -10.50 -3.55 -15.95
N LEU A 299 -10.50 -3.08 -14.69
CA LEU A 299 -9.27 -2.88 -13.91
C LEU A 299 -8.58 -4.19 -13.49
N ASN A 300 -9.31 -5.31 -13.61
CA ASN A 300 -8.92 -6.67 -13.23
C ASN A 300 -8.21 -6.74 -11.86
N PRO A 301 -8.92 -6.46 -10.74
CA PRO A 301 -8.34 -6.57 -9.40
C PRO A 301 -7.83 -7.99 -9.12
N VAL A 302 -6.58 -8.09 -8.67
CA VAL A 302 -5.93 -9.39 -8.46
C VAL A 302 -6.24 -9.91 -7.05
N GLY A 303 -6.61 -11.19 -6.94
CA GLY A 303 -6.92 -11.84 -5.66
C GLY A 303 -5.65 -12.17 -4.85
N TYR A 304 -5.76 -12.32 -3.53
CA TYR A 304 -4.61 -12.51 -2.63
C TYR A 304 -3.80 -13.78 -2.96
N PHE A 305 -4.51 -14.87 -3.27
CA PHE A 305 -3.89 -16.15 -3.64
C PHE A 305 -3.83 -16.36 -5.16
N ALA A 306 -4.02 -15.31 -5.96
CA ALA A 306 -3.85 -15.40 -7.40
C ALA A 306 -2.38 -15.63 -7.75
N GLU A 307 -2.13 -16.34 -8.85
CA GLU A 307 -0.78 -16.74 -9.25
C GLU A 307 0.14 -15.53 -9.48
N GLU A 308 -0.38 -14.48 -10.10
CA GLU A 308 0.38 -13.27 -10.40
C GLU A 308 0.76 -12.50 -9.13
N HIS A 309 -0.11 -12.49 -8.11
CA HIS A 309 0.22 -11.89 -6.81
C HIS A 309 1.27 -12.73 -6.06
N ILE A 310 1.16 -14.05 -6.09
CA ILE A 310 2.17 -14.96 -5.51
C ILE A 310 3.55 -14.73 -6.14
N GLN A 311 3.62 -14.62 -7.47
CA GLN A 311 4.87 -14.34 -8.19
C GLN A 311 5.46 -12.98 -7.78
N GLN A 312 4.63 -11.94 -7.72
CA GLN A 312 5.07 -10.60 -7.34
C GLN A 312 5.51 -10.51 -5.87
N PHE A 313 4.83 -11.23 -4.97
CA PHE A 313 5.24 -11.35 -3.57
C PHE A 313 6.61 -12.02 -3.46
N ALA A 314 6.86 -13.10 -4.21
CA ALA A 314 8.17 -13.76 -4.26
C ALA A 314 9.28 -12.82 -4.73
N LEU A 315 9.03 -12.03 -5.77
CA LEU A 315 9.98 -11.03 -6.28
C LEU A 315 10.24 -9.92 -5.26
N TRP A 316 9.20 -9.39 -4.63
CA TRP A 316 9.35 -8.36 -3.58
C TRP A 316 10.18 -8.87 -2.41
N TYR A 317 9.83 -10.05 -1.89
CA TYR A 317 10.52 -10.67 -0.77
C TYR A 317 12.00 -10.90 -1.08
N LEU A 318 12.31 -11.50 -2.24
CA LEU A 318 13.68 -11.73 -2.70
C LEU A 318 14.45 -10.42 -2.89
N ALA A 319 13.82 -9.37 -3.42
CA ALA A 319 14.45 -8.08 -3.59
C ALA A 319 14.83 -7.44 -2.24
N LEU A 320 13.92 -7.49 -1.27
CA LEU A 320 14.15 -6.97 0.08
C LEU A 320 15.26 -7.76 0.81
N GLU A 321 15.18 -9.08 0.73
CA GLU A 321 16.18 -10.01 1.27
C GLU A 321 17.58 -9.71 0.72
N LYS A 322 17.73 -9.67 -0.61
CA LYS A 322 19.02 -9.37 -1.25
C LYS A 322 19.54 -7.98 -0.88
N ASN A 323 18.65 -7.01 -0.73
CA ASN A 323 19.07 -5.65 -0.43
C ASN A 323 19.63 -5.49 0.98
N LEU A 324 19.03 -6.19 1.94
CA LEU A 324 19.35 -6.07 3.37
C LEU A 324 20.37 -7.12 3.84
N GLY A 325 20.38 -8.31 3.23
CA GLY A 325 21.20 -9.44 3.66
C GLY A 325 21.02 -9.73 5.15
N ASP A 326 22.14 -9.81 5.87
CA ASP A 326 22.16 -10.06 7.32
C ASP A 326 21.59 -8.91 8.16
N SER A 327 21.28 -7.76 7.55
CA SER A 327 20.61 -6.65 8.25
C SER A 327 19.11 -6.91 8.45
N TRP A 328 18.52 -7.95 7.84
CA TRP A 328 17.19 -8.45 8.19
C TRP A 328 17.30 -9.51 9.28
N ILE A 329 17.30 -9.04 10.52
CA ILE A 329 17.46 -9.87 11.71
C ILE A 329 16.19 -10.67 11.96
N ASN A 330 16.31 -11.97 12.23
CA ASN A 330 15.19 -12.89 12.44
C ASN A 330 14.19 -12.88 11.27
N LYS A 331 14.70 -12.72 10.04
CA LYS A 331 13.89 -12.75 8.82
C LYS A 331 12.96 -13.98 8.80
N PRO A 332 11.64 -13.79 8.64
CA PRO A 332 10.68 -14.88 8.60
C PRO A 332 10.84 -15.73 7.34
N SER A 333 10.27 -16.94 7.31
CA SER A 333 10.17 -17.66 6.05
C SER A 333 9.20 -16.93 5.10
N ILE A 334 9.39 -17.08 3.79
CA ILE A 334 8.51 -16.42 2.81
C ILE A 334 7.05 -16.91 2.95
N THR A 335 6.86 -18.21 3.23
CA THR A 335 5.55 -18.82 3.39
C THR A 335 4.83 -18.31 4.64
N ASP A 336 5.55 -18.17 5.76
CA ASP A 336 4.95 -17.66 7.00
C ASP A 336 4.63 -16.17 6.90
N LEU A 337 5.47 -15.39 6.22
CA LEU A 337 5.20 -13.98 5.98
C LEU A 337 3.98 -13.78 5.06
N PHE A 338 3.80 -14.65 4.07
CA PHE A 338 2.68 -14.60 3.14
C PHE A 338 1.36 -15.10 3.74
N CYS A 339 1.38 -16.19 4.50
CA CYS A 339 0.22 -16.78 5.14
C CYS A 339 0.66 -17.63 6.35
N ALA A 340 0.63 -17.03 7.54
CA ALA A 340 0.90 -17.71 8.80
C ALA A 340 -0.26 -18.66 9.17
N SER A 341 -0.02 -19.61 10.07
CA SER A 341 -1.01 -20.63 10.44
C SER A 341 -2.31 -20.06 11.00
N GLN A 342 -2.24 -18.91 11.68
CA GLN A 342 -3.40 -18.20 12.26
C GLN A 342 -4.11 -17.28 11.26
N ASP A 343 -3.50 -16.96 10.12
CA ASP A 343 -4.07 -16.02 9.15
C ASP A 343 -5.43 -16.48 8.59
N PRO A 344 -5.67 -17.77 8.30
CA PRO A 344 -6.97 -18.25 7.89
C PRO A 344 -8.04 -18.09 8.98
N GLU A 345 -7.70 -18.29 10.25
CA GLU A 345 -8.62 -18.07 11.36
C GLU A 345 -8.95 -16.58 11.50
N ASN A 346 -7.98 -15.71 11.22
CA ASN A 346 -8.14 -14.24 11.21
C ASN A 346 -8.81 -13.71 9.93
N GLY A 347 -9.26 -14.58 9.03
CA GLY A 347 -10.04 -14.21 7.86
C GLY A 347 -9.26 -13.93 6.58
N LEU A 348 -8.00 -14.38 6.45
CA LEU A 348 -7.26 -14.26 5.20
C LEU A 348 -7.88 -15.16 4.12
N ARG A 349 -8.37 -14.56 3.04
CA ARG A 349 -9.15 -15.24 2.00
C ARG A 349 -8.82 -14.71 0.60
N PRO A 350 -9.14 -15.47 -0.47
CA PRO A 350 -8.91 -15.06 -1.85
C PRO A 350 -9.82 -13.93 -2.37
N TYR A 351 -10.58 -13.24 -1.51
CA TYR A 351 -11.79 -12.50 -1.90
C TYR A 351 -11.67 -11.57 -3.10
N ARG A 352 -12.74 -11.58 -3.90
CA ARG A 352 -13.09 -10.61 -4.95
C ARG A 352 -14.49 -10.04 -4.64
N LEU A 353 -14.88 -8.88 -5.16
CA LEU A 353 -16.24 -8.31 -4.93
C LEU A 353 -17.40 -9.26 -5.28
N GLN A 354 -17.13 -10.23 -6.16
CA GLN A 354 -18.09 -11.23 -6.66
C GLN A 354 -18.24 -12.45 -5.74
N THR A 355 -17.31 -12.70 -4.81
CA THR A 355 -17.35 -13.87 -3.89
C THR A 355 -18.02 -13.51 -2.57
N ARG A 356 -19.21 -12.90 -2.65
CA ARG A 356 -20.00 -12.36 -1.52
C ARG A 356 -20.43 -13.41 -0.48
N TYR A 357 -20.49 -14.69 -0.85
CA TYR A 357 -21.10 -15.76 -0.04
C TYR A 357 -20.14 -16.43 0.96
N TRP A 358 -19.20 -15.67 1.51
CA TRP A 358 -18.25 -16.17 2.51
C TRP A 358 -18.20 -15.16 3.66
N GLN A 359 -18.91 -15.47 4.74
CA GLN A 359 -19.06 -14.74 6.00
C GLN A 359 -18.03 -15.20 7.05
N ALA A 360 -18.04 -14.53 8.19
CA ALA A 360 -17.10 -14.78 9.28
C ALA A 360 -17.26 -16.15 9.94
N ASP A 361 -18.47 -16.69 9.87
CA ASP A 361 -18.95 -17.97 10.38
C ASP A 361 -19.12 -19.04 9.29
N ASP A 362 -18.75 -18.73 8.04
CA ASP A 362 -18.93 -19.65 6.93
C ASP A 362 -17.88 -20.78 6.99
N PHE A 363 -18.31 -21.92 7.53
CA PHE A 363 -17.76 -23.25 7.24
C PHE A 363 -17.90 -23.61 5.75
N TYR A 364 -18.64 -22.80 4.98
CA TYR A 364 -18.83 -22.96 3.54
C TYR A 364 -17.49 -22.87 2.81
N LYS A 365 -17.09 -24.00 2.19
CA LYS A 365 -15.85 -24.16 1.41
C LYS A 365 -14.55 -23.93 2.19
N GLN A 366 -14.56 -24.04 3.51
CA GLN A 366 -13.35 -23.93 4.35
C GLN A 366 -12.22 -24.87 3.89
N ASN A 367 -12.55 -26.11 3.52
CA ASN A 367 -11.59 -27.06 2.94
C ASN A 367 -11.00 -26.55 1.62
N GLU A 368 -11.81 -25.97 0.72
CA GLU A 368 -11.31 -25.38 -0.52
C GLU A 368 -10.40 -24.17 -0.26
N ALA A 369 -10.69 -23.35 0.76
CA ALA A 369 -9.79 -22.26 1.16
C ALA A 369 -8.47 -22.78 1.71
N ASN A 370 -8.51 -23.80 2.59
CA ASN A 370 -7.31 -24.42 3.15
C ASN A 370 -6.46 -25.07 2.05
N ASP A 371 -7.08 -25.82 1.13
CA ASP A 371 -6.40 -26.41 -0.02
C ASP A 371 -5.75 -25.33 -0.90
N LEU A 372 -6.46 -24.23 -1.14
CA LEU A 372 -5.97 -23.10 -1.92
C LEU A 372 -4.81 -22.38 -1.22
N ILE A 373 -4.83 -22.27 0.11
CA ILE A 373 -3.72 -21.73 0.91
C ILE A 373 -2.49 -22.62 0.78
N GLU A 374 -2.64 -23.94 0.95
CA GLU A 374 -1.51 -24.88 0.86
C GLU A 374 -0.93 -24.91 -0.56
N GLN A 375 -1.79 -24.92 -1.59
CA GLN A 375 -1.34 -24.76 -2.97
C GLN A 375 -0.63 -23.42 -3.20
N ALA A 376 -1.12 -22.32 -2.62
CA ALA A 376 -0.48 -21.02 -2.73
C ALA A 376 0.91 -21.00 -2.08
N LYS A 377 1.09 -21.62 -0.91
CA LYS A 377 2.40 -21.77 -0.25
C LYS A 377 3.37 -22.57 -1.09
N ILE A 378 2.94 -23.71 -1.66
CA ILE A 378 3.77 -24.53 -2.56
C ILE A 378 4.21 -23.71 -3.79
N LYS A 379 3.26 -23.02 -4.44
CA LYS A 379 3.54 -22.15 -5.59
C LYS A 379 4.51 -21.03 -5.22
N LEU A 380 4.30 -20.39 -4.06
CA LEU A 380 5.17 -19.32 -3.57
C LEU A 380 6.60 -19.82 -3.37
N GLN A 381 6.76 -20.96 -2.71
CA GLN A 381 8.08 -21.57 -2.48
C GLN A 381 8.78 -21.92 -3.80
N TYR A 382 8.02 -22.45 -4.77
CA TYR A 382 8.52 -22.73 -6.12
C TYR A 382 8.97 -21.45 -6.84
N CYS A 383 8.13 -20.41 -6.86
CA CYS A 383 8.45 -19.11 -7.45
C CYS A 383 9.71 -18.50 -6.82
N TYR A 384 9.78 -18.46 -5.49
CA TYR A 384 10.92 -17.94 -4.75
C TYR A 384 12.21 -18.69 -5.08
N SER A 385 12.17 -20.03 -5.07
CA SER A 385 13.34 -20.86 -5.42
C SER A 385 13.79 -20.64 -6.87
N LYS A 386 12.83 -20.60 -7.82
CA LYS A 386 13.08 -20.34 -9.24
C LYS A 386 13.75 -18.98 -9.47
N TYR A 387 13.26 -17.91 -8.83
CA TYR A 387 13.85 -16.58 -8.98
C TYR A 387 15.20 -16.45 -8.29
N SER A 388 15.40 -17.14 -7.16
CA SER A 388 16.69 -17.18 -6.46
C SER A 388 17.76 -17.84 -7.33
N LEU A 389 17.45 -18.97 -7.97
CA LEU A 389 18.38 -19.70 -8.84
C LEU A 389 18.74 -18.93 -10.12
N LYS A 390 17.75 -18.29 -10.76
CA LYS A 390 17.96 -17.47 -11.98
C LYS A 390 18.93 -16.30 -11.80
N GLN A 391 19.23 -15.95 -10.57
CA GLN A 391 20.10 -14.82 -10.24
C GLN A 391 21.51 -15.26 -9.83
N LEU A 392 21.74 -16.57 -9.70
CA LEU A 392 23.07 -17.16 -9.51
C LEU A 392 23.70 -17.56 -10.86
N SER A 393 22.87 -17.75 -11.89
CA SER A 393 23.24 -17.89 -13.30
C SER A 393 23.41 -16.53 -13.97
#